data_AF-A0A1V5ZGJ0-F1
#
_entry.id   AF-A0A1V5ZGJ0-F1
#
_cell.length_a   1.000
_cell.length_b   1.000
_cell.length_c   1.000
_cell.angle_alpha   90.00
_cell.angle_beta   90.00
_cell.angle_gamma   90.00
#
_symmetry.space_group_name_H-M   'P 1'
#
loop_
_entity.id
_entity.type
_entity.pdbx_description
1 polymer ?
#
loop_
_entity_poly.entity_id
_entity_poly.type
_entity_poly.pdbx_seq_one_letter_code
_entity_poly.pdbx_strand_id
1 'polypeptide(L)'
;MGIGLVDIIDVKPSWQTRHCVQALARDETSRVVADLDDLKKRHLSDYKKIMKVIKIVAENERVNNENYVKQGDTHKDVYEMRGGQARLFFFYTPDRKKIVVCTNYYWKAKDSKTEQDAAFERSERLRVEYLKQNKPNS
;
A
#
# COMPACT_ATOMS: atom_id res chain seq x y z
N MET A 1 16.56 3.45 -14.13
CA MET A 1 15.24 3.73 -13.53
C MET A 1 15.30 3.28 -12.09
N GLY A 2 15.23 4.23 -11.17
CA GLY A 2 15.40 3.97 -9.73
C GLY A 2 14.05 3.78 -9.05
N ILE A 3 13.93 2.74 -8.22
CA ILE A 3 12.80 2.60 -7.31
C ILE A 3 13.16 3.29 -5.99
N GLY A 4 12.32 4.25 -5.60
CA GLY A 4 12.42 4.97 -4.34
C GLY A 4 11.12 4.92 -3.53
N LEU A 5 11.11 5.65 -2.42
CA LEU A 5 9.95 5.86 -1.57
C LEU A 5 9.68 7.36 -1.44
N VAL A 6 8.41 7.72 -1.45
CA VAL A 6 7.95 9.09 -1.22
C VAL A 6 6.86 9.11 -0.15
N ASP A 7 6.71 10.25 0.51
CA ASP A 7 5.68 10.43 1.52
C ASP A 7 4.29 10.57 0.90
N ILE A 8 3.27 10.14 1.64
CA ILE A 8 1.86 10.32 1.26
C ILE A 8 1.36 11.57 1.99
N ILE A 9 0.95 12.60 1.22
CA ILE A 9 0.69 13.99 1.66
C ILE A 9 -0.25 14.14 2.87
N ASP A 10 -1.13 13.17 3.14
CA ASP A 10 -2.10 13.21 4.24
C ASP A 10 -1.84 12.18 5.36
N VAL A 11 -0.72 11.43 5.28
CA VAL A 11 -0.27 10.55 6.37
C VAL A 11 0.45 11.39 7.41
N LYS A 12 -0.10 11.45 8.62
CA LYS A 12 0.44 12.28 9.70
C LYS A 12 1.64 11.60 10.37
N PRO A 13 2.70 12.33 10.75
CA PRO A 13 3.78 11.79 11.57
C PRO A 13 3.28 11.11 12.85
N SER A 14 2.23 11.66 13.47
CA SER A 14 1.62 11.11 14.69
C SER A 14 0.96 9.73 14.51
N TRP A 15 0.71 9.27 13.28
CA TRP A 15 0.18 7.92 13.01
C TRP A 15 1.29 6.89 12.86
N GLN A 16 2.50 7.33 12.56
CA GLN A 16 3.62 6.45 12.22
C GLN A 16 4.34 5.95 13.49
N THR A 17 3.57 5.41 14.43
CA THR A 17 4.06 5.00 15.76
C THR A 17 4.66 3.59 15.77
N ARG A 18 4.28 2.74 14.82
CA ARG A 18 4.86 1.39 14.63
C ARG A 18 5.57 1.26 13.31
N HIS A 19 4.95 1.75 12.25
CA HIS A 19 5.49 1.66 10.90
C HIS A 19 5.53 3.03 10.25
N CYS A 20 6.64 3.28 9.55
CA CYS A 20 6.71 4.40 8.61
C CYS A 20 6.03 3.99 7.30
N VAL A 21 4.93 4.67 6.94
CA VAL A 21 4.16 4.34 5.73
C VAL A 21 4.60 5.25 4.60
N GLN A 22 5.11 4.66 3.54
CA GLN A 22 5.59 5.39 2.36
C GLN A 22 5.02 4.76 1.08
N ALA A 23 4.90 5.56 0.03
CA ALA A 23 4.47 5.11 -1.27
C ALA A 23 5.67 4.75 -2.14
N LEU A 24 5.55 3.67 -2.92
CA LEU A 24 6.55 3.34 -3.93
C LEU A 24 6.55 4.41 -5.03
N ALA A 25 7.74 4.85 -5.42
CA ALA A 25 7.96 5.77 -6.54
C ALA A 25 8.94 5.17 -7.54
N ARG A 26 8.71 5.43 -8.83
CA ARG A 26 9.67 5.16 -9.90
C ARG A 26 10.04 6.50 -10.51
N ASP A 27 11.34 6.80 -10.51
CA ASP A 27 11.87 8.06 -11.03
C ASP A 27 11.09 9.26 -10.46
N GLU A 28 10.99 9.30 -9.12
CA GLU A 28 10.29 10.31 -8.31
C GLU A 28 8.76 10.39 -8.48
N THR A 29 8.19 9.62 -9.40
CA THR A 29 6.75 9.60 -9.63
C THR A 29 6.10 8.43 -8.90
N SER A 30 5.14 8.72 -8.02
CA SER A 30 4.36 7.69 -7.35
C SER A 30 2.94 7.61 -7.88
N ARG A 31 2.61 6.46 -8.46
CA ARG A 31 1.23 6.15 -8.84
C ARG A 31 0.29 6.07 -7.61
N VAL A 32 0.80 5.81 -6.40
CA VAL A 32 -0.03 5.71 -5.16
C VAL A 32 -0.57 7.10 -4.87
N VAL A 33 0.33 8.08 -4.90
CA VAL A 33 0.02 9.48 -4.57
C VAL A 33 -0.98 10.02 -5.60
N ALA A 34 -0.77 9.73 -6.89
CA ALA A 34 -1.70 10.11 -7.95
C ALA A 34 -3.09 9.46 -7.78
N ASP A 35 -3.16 8.15 -7.52
CA ASP A 35 -4.44 7.45 -7.35
C ASP A 35 -5.18 7.91 -6.08
N LEU A 36 -4.45 8.19 -4.98
CA LEU A 36 -5.03 8.74 -3.76
C LEU A 36 -5.56 10.16 -3.95
N ASP A 37 -4.87 11.00 -4.72
CA ASP A 37 -5.33 12.35 -5.04
C ASP A 37 -6.60 12.32 -5.92
N ASP A 38 -6.64 11.44 -6.93
CA ASP A 38 -7.84 11.23 -7.75
C ASP A 38 -9.02 10.71 -6.89
N LEU A 39 -8.75 9.73 -6.02
CA LEU A 39 -9.73 9.21 -5.07
C LEU A 39 -10.25 10.31 -4.13
N LYS A 40 -9.38 11.21 -3.63
CA LYS A 40 -9.76 12.35 -2.79
C LYS A 40 -10.72 13.29 -3.52
N LYS A 41 -10.45 13.55 -4.80
CA LYS A 41 -11.26 14.45 -5.66
C LYS A 41 -12.60 13.85 -6.05
N ARG A 42 -12.63 12.58 -6.45
CA ARG A 42 -13.82 11.93 -7.03
C ARG A 42 -14.66 11.12 -6.05
N HIS A 43 -14.04 10.58 -5.00
CA HIS A 43 -14.66 9.61 -4.08
C HIS A 43 -14.21 9.84 -2.63
N LEU A 44 -14.45 11.07 -2.11
CA LEU A 44 -13.99 11.51 -0.79
C LEU A 44 -14.36 10.56 0.38
N SER A 45 -15.52 9.89 0.31
CA SER A 45 -15.94 8.91 1.32
C SER A 45 -14.99 7.70 1.38
N ASP A 46 -14.66 7.13 0.23
CA ASP A 46 -13.73 6.00 0.13
C ASP A 46 -12.28 6.45 0.42
N TYR A 47 -11.91 7.67 0.02
CA TYR A 47 -10.65 8.29 0.43
C TYR A 47 -10.51 8.34 1.97
N LYS A 48 -11.51 8.87 2.69
CA LYS A 48 -11.47 8.91 4.16
C LYS A 48 -11.37 7.52 4.78
N LYS A 49 -12.05 6.53 4.19
CA LYS A 49 -11.98 5.13 4.66
C LYS A 49 -10.61 4.52 4.43
N ILE A 50 -9.99 4.70 3.27
CA ILE A 50 -8.66 4.14 3.02
C ILE A 50 -7.59 4.84 3.87
N MET A 51 -7.69 6.15 4.09
CA MET A 51 -6.78 6.86 5.01
C MET A 51 -6.94 6.38 6.45
N LYS A 52 -8.16 6.03 6.89
CA LYS A 52 -8.38 5.37 8.19
C LYS A 52 -7.66 4.02 8.27
N VAL A 53 -7.68 3.23 7.20
CA VAL A 53 -6.96 1.94 7.16
C VAL A 53 -5.45 2.16 7.19
N ILE A 54 -4.93 3.12 6.43
CA ILE A 54 -3.50 3.49 6.47
C ILE A 54 -3.08 3.86 7.90
N LYS A 55 -3.88 4.68 8.60
CA LYS A 55 -3.64 5.01 10.00
C LYS A 55 -3.58 3.76 10.88
N ILE A 56 -4.60 2.88 10.80
CA ILE A 56 -4.64 1.64 11.59
C ILE A 56 -3.39 0.80 11.34
N VAL A 57 -3.00 0.65 10.08
CA VAL A 57 -1.83 -0.13 9.69
C VAL A 57 -0.53 0.51 10.18
N ALA A 58 -0.41 1.84 10.16
CA ALA A 58 0.75 2.57 10.66
C ALA A 58 0.95 2.46 12.19
N GLU A 59 -0.16 2.36 12.93
CA GLU A 59 -0.18 2.38 14.40
C GLU A 59 -0.05 0.99 15.04
N ASN A 60 -0.15 -0.09 14.27
CA ASN A 60 -0.19 -1.46 14.79
C ASN A 60 0.93 -2.31 14.21
N GLU A 61 1.54 -3.18 15.03
CA GLU A 61 2.58 -4.10 14.57
C GLU A 61 2.08 -5.00 13.44
N ARG A 62 0.85 -5.51 13.58
CA ARG A 62 0.12 -6.28 12.57
C ARG A 62 -1.37 -6.07 12.72
N VAL A 63 -2.08 -5.98 11.61
CA VAL A 63 -3.56 -5.90 11.58
C VAL A 63 -4.11 -7.26 11.16
N ASN A 64 -4.80 -7.95 12.07
CA ASN A 64 -5.42 -9.26 11.80
C ASN A 64 -6.91 -9.17 11.42
N ASN A 65 -7.49 -7.97 11.44
CA ASN A 65 -8.89 -7.76 11.10
C ASN A 65 -9.06 -7.70 9.57
N GLU A 66 -9.66 -8.75 9.01
CA GLU A 66 -9.88 -8.92 7.58
C GLU A 66 -10.77 -7.85 6.93
N ASN A 67 -11.54 -7.10 7.72
CA ASN A 67 -12.32 -5.97 7.22
C ASN A 67 -11.42 -4.80 6.81
N TYR A 68 -10.22 -4.70 7.39
CA TYR A 68 -9.27 -3.62 7.12
C TYR A 68 -8.07 -4.10 6.31
N VAL A 69 -7.55 -5.30 6.59
CA VAL A 69 -6.37 -5.84 5.91
C VAL A 69 -6.59 -7.30 5.55
N LYS A 70 -6.41 -7.64 4.27
CA LYS A 70 -6.37 -9.03 3.80
C LYS A 70 -4.93 -9.37 3.40
N GLN A 71 -4.43 -10.54 3.79
CA GLN A 71 -3.16 -11.08 3.29
C GLN A 71 -3.39 -11.82 1.96
N GLY A 72 -2.45 -11.74 1.03
CA GLY A 72 -2.51 -12.48 -0.23
C GLY A 72 -2.57 -14.00 0.00
N ASP A 73 -3.39 -14.69 -0.78
CA ASP A 73 -3.56 -16.14 -0.65
C ASP A 73 -2.32 -16.88 -1.20
N THR A 74 -1.82 -16.46 -2.36
CA THR A 74 -0.58 -16.95 -2.99
C THR A 74 0.63 -16.09 -2.60
N HIS A 75 0.50 -14.76 -2.71
CA HIS A 75 1.57 -13.80 -2.41
C HIS A 75 1.52 -13.36 -0.95
N LYS A 76 2.04 -14.21 -0.05
CA LYS A 76 1.92 -14.04 1.42
C LYS A 76 2.63 -12.79 1.96
N ASP A 77 3.60 -12.25 1.25
CA ASP A 77 4.32 -11.03 1.67
C ASP A 77 3.58 -9.74 1.26
N VAL A 78 2.49 -9.87 0.50
CA VAL A 78 1.67 -8.75 0.04
C VAL A 78 0.33 -8.76 0.77
N TYR A 79 -0.09 -7.56 1.16
CA TYR A 79 -1.31 -7.31 1.91
C TYR A 79 -2.16 -6.28 1.15
N GLU A 80 -3.47 -6.36 1.33
CA GLU A 80 -4.48 -5.49 0.75
C GLU A 80 -5.15 -4.68 1.87
N MET A 81 -5.03 -3.36 1.84
CA MET A 81 -5.82 -2.43 2.64
C MET A 81 -7.21 -2.25 2.05
N ARG A 82 -8.25 -2.34 2.89
CA ARG A 82 -9.66 -2.35 2.47
C ARG A 82 -10.42 -1.13 3.00
N GLY A 83 -10.46 -0.06 2.22
CA GLY A 83 -11.18 1.18 2.55
C GLY A 83 -12.42 1.36 1.69
N GLY A 84 -13.59 0.90 2.15
CA GLY A 84 -14.82 1.00 1.36
C GLY A 84 -14.72 0.22 0.04
N GLN A 85 -14.74 0.89 -1.10
CA GLN A 85 -14.48 0.30 -2.42
C GLN A 85 -13.01 0.35 -2.84
N ALA A 86 -12.23 1.28 -2.28
CA ALA A 86 -10.83 1.46 -2.59
C ALA A 86 -9.97 0.35 -1.98
N ARG A 87 -9.05 -0.19 -2.77
CA ARG A 87 -8.01 -1.13 -2.32
C ARG A 87 -6.64 -0.59 -2.64
N LEU A 88 -5.73 -0.72 -1.66
CA LEU A 88 -4.31 -0.45 -1.84
C LEU A 88 -3.54 -1.68 -1.42
N PHE A 89 -2.44 -1.97 -2.10
CA PHE A 89 -1.60 -3.11 -1.81
C PHE A 89 -0.32 -2.63 -1.15
N PHE A 90 0.21 -3.40 -0.22
CA PHE A 90 1.42 -3.04 0.50
C PHE A 90 2.20 -4.26 0.96
N PHE A 91 3.44 -4.04 1.34
CA PHE A 91 4.27 -5.03 2.00
C PHE A 91 5.05 -4.38 3.16
N TYR A 92 5.50 -5.21 4.09
CA TYR A 92 6.42 -4.80 5.15
C TYR A 92 7.87 -4.97 4.67
N THR A 93 8.74 -4.01 4.98
CA THR A 93 10.19 -4.22 4.80
C THR A 93 10.69 -5.36 5.68
N PRO A 94 11.84 -6.00 5.36
CA PRO A 94 12.35 -7.13 6.12
C PRO A 94 12.59 -6.83 7.61
N ASP A 95 13.01 -5.60 7.92
CA ASP A 95 13.19 -5.10 9.29
C ASP A 95 11.88 -4.72 10.00
N ARG A 96 10.74 -4.82 9.29
CA ARG A 96 9.39 -4.45 9.74
C ARG A 96 9.27 -3.04 10.31
N LYS A 97 10.13 -2.11 9.89
CA LYS A 97 10.03 -0.70 10.28
C LYS A 97 9.19 0.12 9.31
N LYS A 98 9.10 -0.31 8.06
CA LYS A 98 8.39 0.40 7.01
C LYS A 98 7.29 -0.44 6.39
N ILE A 99 6.25 0.27 5.97
CA ILE A 99 5.21 -0.24 5.10
C ILE A 99 5.32 0.50 3.78
N VAL A 100 5.51 -0.28 2.72
CA VAL A 100 5.65 0.24 1.37
C VAL A 100 4.36 -0.05 0.63
N VAL A 101 3.65 1.01 0.25
CA VAL A 101 2.41 0.91 -0.52
C VAL A 101 2.77 0.77 -2.01
N CYS A 102 2.44 -0.40 -2.56
CA CYS A 102 2.56 -0.72 -3.97
C CYS A 102 1.30 -0.29 -4.72
N THR A 103 1.48 0.37 -5.84
CA THR A 103 0.39 0.94 -6.60
C THR A 103 -0.35 -0.14 -7.36
N ASN A 104 -1.61 -0.36 -7.00
CA ASN A 104 -2.67 -0.93 -7.83
C ASN A 104 -3.97 -0.53 -7.15
N TYR A 105 -4.43 0.69 -7.41
CA TYR A 105 -5.77 1.07 -6.99
C TYR A 105 -6.77 0.14 -7.69
N TYR A 106 -7.41 -0.69 -6.88
CA TYR A 106 -8.45 -1.62 -7.32
C TYR A 106 -9.77 -1.15 -6.73
N TRP A 107 -10.79 -1.03 -7.57
CA TRP A 107 -12.13 -0.60 -7.19
C TRP A 107 -13.05 -1.80 -7.16
N LYS A 108 -13.32 -2.31 -5.94
CA LYS A 108 -14.02 -3.59 -5.74
C LYS A 108 -15.37 -3.70 -6.45
N ALA A 109 -16.13 -2.62 -6.59
CA ALA A 109 -17.44 -2.68 -7.24
C ALA A 109 -17.37 -2.84 -8.76
N LYS A 110 -16.21 -2.62 -9.38
CA LYS A 110 -16.02 -2.67 -10.84
C LYS A 110 -15.13 -3.82 -11.28
N ASP A 111 -14.21 -4.22 -10.41
CA ASP A 111 -13.13 -5.12 -10.79
C ASP A 111 -13.41 -6.55 -10.31
N SER A 112 -13.00 -7.52 -11.12
CA SER A 112 -13.16 -8.97 -10.93
C SER A 112 -12.16 -9.56 -9.93
N LYS A 113 -12.38 -10.82 -9.53
CA LYS A 113 -11.41 -11.58 -8.72
C LYS A 113 -10.06 -11.72 -9.42
N THR A 114 -10.07 -11.92 -10.74
CA THR A 114 -8.88 -12.01 -11.58
C THR A 114 -8.04 -10.73 -11.53
N GLU A 115 -8.68 -9.56 -11.53
CA GLU A 115 -7.97 -8.28 -11.43
C GLU A 115 -7.38 -8.03 -10.04
N GLN A 116 -8.06 -8.51 -8.99
CA GLN A 116 -7.52 -8.49 -7.63
C GLN A 116 -6.25 -9.35 -7.55
N ASP A 117 -6.29 -10.56 -8.09
CA ASP A 117 -5.14 -11.48 -8.08
C ASP A 117 -3.98 -10.92 -8.92
N ALA A 118 -4.27 -10.30 -10.07
CA ALA A 118 -3.28 -9.59 -10.86
C ALA A 118 -2.66 -8.37 -10.12
N ALA A 119 -3.42 -7.71 -9.25
CA ALA A 119 -2.92 -6.63 -8.41
C ALA A 119 -1.97 -7.14 -7.31
N PHE A 120 -2.25 -8.30 -6.71
CA PHE A 120 -1.32 -8.99 -5.81
C PHE A 120 -0.03 -9.37 -6.54
N GLU A 121 -0.12 -9.97 -7.72
CA GLU A 121 1.04 -10.39 -8.50
C GLU A 121 1.93 -9.20 -8.89
N ARG A 122 1.33 -8.11 -9.38
CA ARG A 122 2.04 -6.87 -9.69
C ARG A 122 2.75 -6.29 -8.46
N SER A 123 2.08 -6.29 -7.32
CA SER A 123 2.65 -5.78 -6.06
C SER A 123 3.82 -6.63 -5.57
N GLU A 124 3.77 -7.95 -5.77
CA GLU A 124 4.86 -8.85 -5.44
C GLU A 124 6.08 -8.60 -6.34
N ARG A 125 5.88 -8.40 -7.65
CA ARG A 125 6.98 -8.03 -8.55
C ARG A 125 7.66 -6.73 -8.13
N LEU A 126 6.87 -5.71 -7.77
CA LEU A 126 7.39 -4.43 -7.27
C LEU A 126 8.16 -4.59 -5.95
N ARG A 127 7.66 -5.43 -5.03
CA ARG A 127 8.34 -5.76 -3.79
C ARG A 127 9.72 -6.36 -4.05
N VAL A 128 9.78 -7.40 -4.88
CA VAL A 128 11.04 -8.08 -5.23
C VAL A 128 12.04 -7.09 -5.84
N GLU A 129 11.58 -6.23 -6.75
CA GLU A 129 12.42 -5.22 -7.38
C GLU A 129 12.94 -4.18 -6.37
N TYR A 130 12.06 -3.65 -5.51
CA TYR A 130 12.43 -2.73 -4.43
C TYR A 130 13.49 -3.34 -3.51
N LEU A 131 13.27 -4.57 -3.05
CA LEU A 131 14.19 -5.25 -2.14
C LEU A 131 15.53 -5.59 -2.79
N LYS A 132 15.55 -5.87 -4.10
CA LYS A 132 16.79 -6.11 -4.85
C LYS A 132 17.64 -4.85 -4.95
N GLN A 133 17.02 -3.69 -5.18
CA GLN A 133 17.72 -2.40 -5.30
C GLN A 133 18.15 -1.83 -3.94
N ASN A 134 17.42 -2.14 -2.87
CA ASN A 134 17.62 -1.60 -1.53
C ASN A 134 18.14 -2.65 -0.55
N LYS A 135 18.87 -3.67 -1.02
CA LYS A 135 19.54 -4.60 -0.12
C LYS A 135 20.48 -3.79 0.79
N PRO A 136 20.40 -3.96 2.12
CA PRO A 136 21.48 -3.46 2.97
C PRO A 136 22.76 -4.17 2.50
N ASN A 137 23.77 -3.40 2.10
CA ASN A 137 25.11 -3.94 1.90
C ASN A 137 25.44 -4.74 3.15
N SER A 138 25.67 -6.05 2.97
CA SER A 138 25.99 -6.98 4.05
C SER A 138 27.33 -6.63 4.67
#